data_AF-A0A837ADP5-F1
#
_entry.id   AF-A0A837ADP5-F1
#
_cell.length_a   1.000
_cell.length_b   1.000
_cell.length_c   1.000
_cell.angle_alpha   90.00
_cell.angle_beta   90.00
_cell.angle_gamma   90.00
#
_symmetry.space_group_name_H-M   'P 1'
#
loop_
_entity.id
_entity.type
_entity.pdbx_description
1 polymer ?
#
loop_
_entity_poly.entity_id
_entity_poly.type
_entity_poly.pdbx_seq_one_letter_code
_entity_poly.pdbx_strand_id
1 'polypeptide(L)'
;MFKRETSELSDGINKVKKFMLESNSIDIVTFEGCPTKSNRVTALFDKFICDSIKNENNLEEYFKENFLENSQYHEEILRKVDIINKSDLRWFVLVHDEDLISVLFRIESPSKFHKVNTFRDPESFANWFYYSFSEIRERISRYEEKNLPIFDKRMRKSKKPWPGNVDGILFFDNSPKYIIEFQTTKRYPVIEHDNNDWMKATTRRKGDAKRWQSIKNVSETLKLPILVAVWSPNEDNFKLRKINSFRMNNGLPEKIIWEEDYLYDDVKNKNFDRLIFFLNR
;
A
#
# COMPACT_ATOMS: atom_id res chain seq x y z
N MET A 1 -7.23 -22.13 -2.00
CA MET A 1 -6.37 -21.28 -1.12
C MET A 1 -6.34 -19.85 -1.66
N PHE A 2 -6.40 -18.82 -0.82
CA PHE A 2 -6.28 -17.42 -1.28
C PHE A 2 -4.83 -17.00 -1.45
N LYS A 3 -4.48 -16.53 -2.65
CA LYS A 3 -3.18 -15.95 -2.96
C LYS A 3 -3.31 -14.44 -3.13
N ARG A 4 -2.47 -13.69 -2.42
CA ARG A 4 -2.41 -12.23 -2.58
C ARG A 4 -1.95 -11.86 -3.98
N GLU A 5 -2.64 -10.89 -4.58
CA GLU A 5 -2.16 -10.23 -5.78
C GLU A 5 -1.60 -8.85 -5.41
N THR A 6 -0.36 -8.59 -5.81
CA THR A 6 0.29 -7.29 -5.62
C THR A 6 1.02 -6.86 -6.88
N SER A 7 1.10 -5.55 -7.10
CA SER A 7 1.97 -4.95 -8.11
C SER A 7 3.42 -4.74 -7.63
N GLU A 8 3.70 -4.94 -6.34
CA GLU A 8 5.00 -4.63 -5.74
C GLU A 8 6.06 -5.72 -5.99
N LEU A 9 6.68 -5.68 -7.18
CA LEU A 9 7.70 -6.65 -7.58
C LEU A 9 9.00 -6.59 -6.75
N SER A 10 9.28 -5.44 -6.13
CA SER A 10 10.54 -5.22 -5.39
C SER A 10 10.46 -5.59 -3.91
N ASP A 11 9.27 -5.93 -3.40
CA ASP A 11 9.07 -6.19 -1.98
C ASP A 11 9.90 -7.38 -1.49
N GLY A 12 9.96 -8.45 -2.29
CA GLY A 12 10.71 -9.66 -1.96
C GLY A 12 12.23 -9.47 -1.85
N ILE A 13 12.78 -8.37 -2.38
CA ILE A 13 14.21 -8.03 -2.30
C ILE A 13 14.49 -6.82 -1.41
N ASN A 14 13.45 -6.23 -0.79
CA ASN A 14 13.60 -5.05 0.05
C ASN A 14 14.27 -5.40 1.38
N LYS A 15 15.58 -5.15 1.45
CA LYS A 15 16.37 -5.48 2.64
C LYS A 15 16.05 -4.63 3.86
N VAL A 16 15.59 -3.39 3.67
CA VAL A 16 15.23 -2.53 4.81
C VAL A 16 13.93 -3.01 5.43
N LYS A 17 12.93 -3.36 4.63
CA LYS A 17 11.70 -3.97 5.13
C LYS A 17 12.00 -5.27 5.89
N LYS A 18 12.82 -6.15 5.32
CA LYS A 18 13.26 -7.38 5.99
C LYS A 18 13.96 -7.08 7.32
N PHE A 19 14.93 -6.16 7.31
CA PHE A 19 15.64 -5.73 8.51
C PHE A 19 14.70 -5.21 9.59
N MET A 20 13.75 -4.33 9.24
CA MET A 20 12.77 -3.81 10.19
C MET A 20 11.91 -4.90 10.80
N LEU A 21 11.46 -5.87 10.00
CA LEU A 21 10.63 -7.01 10.45
C LEU A 21 11.42 -8.06 11.25
N GLU A 22 12.75 -8.00 11.29
CA GLU A 22 13.56 -8.79 12.23
C GLU A 22 13.47 -8.25 13.66
N SER A 23 12.99 -7.02 13.85
CA SER A 23 12.67 -6.49 15.17
C SER A 23 11.35 -7.07 15.67
N ASN A 24 11.34 -7.61 16.88
CA ASN A 24 10.10 -8.09 17.53
C ASN A 24 9.10 -6.97 17.87
N SER A 25 9.49 -5.70 17.72
CA SER A 25 8.66 -4.54 18.05
C SER A 25 8.05 -3.85 16.83
N ILE A 26 8.38 -4.28 15.61
CA ILE A 26 7.97 -3.62 14.37
C ILE A 26 7.18 -4.59 13.49
N ASP A 27 5.98 -4.17 13.09
CA ASP A 27 5.21 -4.81 12.03
C ASP A 27 4.96 -3.83 10.89
N ILE A 28 4.74 -4.35 9.68
CA ILE A 28 4.37 -3.53 8.52
C ILE A 28 3.21 -4.21 7.81
N VAL A 29 2.09 -3.49 7.68
CA VAL A 29 0.91 -3.98 6.95
C VAL A 29 0.63 -3.14 5.73
N THR A 30 0.17 -3.75 4.64
CA THR A 30 -0.09 -3.06 3.38
C THR A 30 -1.58 -3.11 3.04
N PHE A 31 -2.05 -2.09 2.32
CA PHE A 31 -3.32 -2.18 1.60
C PHE A 31 -3.03 -2.02 0.13
N GLU A 32 -3.48 -2.99 -0.68
CA GLU A 32 -3.22 -2.96 -2.12
C GLU A 32 -4.01 -1.86 -2.84
N GLY A 33 -5.03 -1.26 -2.21
CA GLY A 33 -5.83 -0.22 -2.82
C GLY A 33 -6.35 0.86 -1.88
N CYS A 34 -5.99 2.11 -2.17
CA CYS A 34 -6.42 3.31 -1.46
C CYS A 34 -7.12 4.29 -2.43
N PRO A 35 -8.38 4.05 -2.84
CA PRO A 35 -9.12 4.99 -3.68
C PRO A 35 -9.29 6.34 -3.03
N THR A 36 -9.37 7.37 -3.87
CA THR A 36 -9.50 8.75 -3.41
C THR A 36 -10.66 9.47 -4.09
N LYS A 37 -11.42 10.24 -3.31
CA LYS A 37 -12.34 11.29 -3.80
C LYS A 37 -11.97 12.61 -3.12
N SER A 38 -11.82 13.66 -3.91
CA SER A 38 -11.50 15.03 -3.48
C SER A 38 -10.28 15.05 -2.56
N ASN A 39 -9.22 14.33 -2.97
CA ASN A 39 -7.97 14.14 -2.24
C ASN A 39 -8.07 13.46 -0.86
N ARG A 40 -9.16 12.76 -0.56
CA ARG A 40 -9.28 11.95 0.66
C ARG A 40 -9.44 10.48 0.32
N VAL A 41 -8.80 9.62 1.10
CA VAL A 41 -9.01 8.17 0.97
C VAL A 41 -10.44 7.85 1.42
N THR A 42 -11.15 7.04 0.64
CA THR A 42 -12.58 6.75 0.89
C THR A 42 -12.81 5.38 1.49
N ALA A 43 -11.89 4.44 1.26
CA ALA A 43 -11.89 3.08 1.77
C ALA A 43 -10.53 2.44 1.52
N LEU A 44 -10.32 1.26 2.10
CA LEU A 44 -9.11 0.45 1.98
C LEU A 44 -9.48 -0.88 1.33
N PHE A 45 -8.64 -1.36 0.41
CA PHE A 45 -8.91 -2.55 -0.38
C PHE A 45 -7.71 -3.49 -0.41
N ASP A 46 -7.99 -4.78 -0.37
CA ASP A 46 -7.07 -5.82 -0.80
C ASP A 46 -7.69 -6.68 -1.90
N LYS A 47 -6.81 -7.40 -2.62
CA LYS A 47 -7.20 -8.27 -3.72
C LYS A 47 -6.51 -9.63 -3.63
N PHE A 48 -7.29 -10.68 -3.80
CA PHE A 48 -6.83 -12.06 -3.76
C PHE A 48 -7.41 -12.86 -4.93
N ILE A 49 -6.64 -13.84 -5.38
CA ILE A 49 -7.09 -14.88 -6.31
C ILE A 49 -7.32 -16.20 -5.57
N CYS A 50 -8.36 -16.94 -5.96
CA CYS A 50 -8.64 -18.30 -5.48
C CYS A 50 -8.90 -19.27 -6.65
N ASP A 51 -8.95 -20.56 -6.33
CA ASP A 51 -9.05 -21.64 -7.32
C ASP A 51 -10.40 -21.62 -8.07
N SER A 52 -11.53 -21.42 -7.39
CA SER A 52 -12.83 -21.26 -8.03
C SER A 52 -13.85 -20.61 -7.11
N ILE A 53 -14.60 -19.61 -7.62
CA ILE A 53 -15.76 -19.04 -6.91
C ILE A 53 -17.03 -19.84 -7.21
N LYS A 54 -17.11 -20.49 -8.38
CA LYS A 54 -18.32 -21.17 -8.86
C LYS A 54 -18.63 -22.49 -8.17
N ASN A 55 -17.63 -23.14 -7.59
CA ASN A 55 -17.78 -24.48 -7.03
C ASN A 55 -18.17 -24.49 -5.54
N GLU A 56 -18.23 -23.34 -4.89
CA GLU A 56 -18.49 -23.25 -3.45
C GLU A 56 -19.95 -22.89 -3.17
N ASN A 57 -20.73 -23.89 -2.74
CA ASN A 57 -22.12 -23.71 -2.31
C ASN A 57 -22.24 -22.75 -1.11
N ASN A 58 -21.14 -22.47 -0.40
CA ASN A 58 -21.07 -21.50 0.69
C ASN A 58 -19.76 -20.68 0.65
N LEU A 59 -19.66 -19.75 -0.30
CA LEU A 59 -18.47 -18.91 -0.46
C LEU A 59 -18.11 -18.08 0.78
N GLU A 60 -19.07 -17.69 1.61
CA GLU A 60 -18.80 -16.96 2.86
C GLU A 60 -18.05 -17.83 3.87
N GLU A 61 -18.44 -19.09 4.01
CA GLU A 61 -17.74 -20.08 4.85
C GLU A 61 -16.35 -20.38 4.28
N TYR A 62 -16.23 -20.60 2.97
CA TYR A 62 -14.94 -20.76 2.31
C TYR A 62 -14.01 -19.55 2.54
N PHE A 63 -14.54 -18.33 2.41
CA PHE A 63 -13.80 -17.10 2.69
C PHE A 63 -13.34 -17.03 4.14
N LYS A 64 -14.23 -17.35 5.09
CA LYS A 64 -13.92 -17.36 6.52
C LYS A 64 -12.78 -18.32 6.82
N GLU A 65 -12.90 -19.57 6.41
CA GLU A 65 -11.92 -20.63 6.70
C GLU A 65 -10.56 -20.35 6.04
N ASN A 66 -10.56 -19.92 4.77
CA ASN A 66 -9.33 -19.83 3.98
C ASN A 66 -8.63 -18.47 4.09
N PHE A 67 -9.33 -17.42 4.54
CA PHE A 67 -8.77 -16.06 4.73
C PHE A 67 -8.80 -15.62 6.20
N LEU A 68 -9.97 -15.53 6.81
CA LEU A 68 -10.12 -14.91 8.14
C LEU A 68 -9.56 -15.78 9.27
N GLU A 69 -9.73 -17.09 9.18
CA GLU A 69 -9.25 -18.08 10.16
C GLU A 69 -7.89 -18.66 9.79
N ASN A 70 -7.35 -18.26 8.64
CA ASN A 70 -6.03 -18.70 8.19
C ASN A 70 -4.93 -18.03 9.03
N SER A 71 -4.15 -18.86 9.73
CA SER A 71 -3.07 -18.40 10.61
C SER A 71 -2.01 -17.55 9.90
N GLN A 72 -1.85 -17.71 8.58
CA GLN A 72 -0.92 -16.90 7.78
C GLN A 72 -1.28 -15.41 7.79
N TYR A 73 -2.57 -15.09 7.82
CA TYR A 73 -3.06 -13.70 7.72
C TYR A 73 -3.54 -13.12 9.05
N HIS A 74 -3.59 -13.93 10.11
CA HIS A 74 -4.26 -13.55 11.36
C HIS A 74 -3.76 -12.23 11.94
N GLU A 75 -2.45 -12.10 12.15
CA GLU A 75 -1.86 -10.86 12.69
C GLU A 75 -2.10 -9.65 11.77
N GLU A 76 -1.95 -9.83 10.46
CA GLU A 76 -2.21 -8.75 9.50
C GLU A 76 -3.68 -8.31 9.54
N ILE A 77 -4.62 -9.25 9.62
CA ILE A 77 -6.05 -8.96 9.74
C ILE A 77 -6.32 -8.16 11.02
N LEU A 78 -5.76 -8.57 12.17
CA LEU A 78 -5.92 -7.84 13.43
C LEU A 78 -5.41 -6.39 13.33
N ARG A 79 -4.25 -6.20 12.72
CA ARG A 79 -3.65 -4.87 12.48
C ARG A 79 -4.49 -4.01 11.54
N LYS A 80 -5.01 -4.59 10.44
CA LYS A 80 -5.90 -3.90 9.50
C LYS A 80 -7.22 -3.51 10.15
N VAL A 81 -7.76 -4.39 11.01
CA VAL A 81 -8.95 -4.11 11.83
C VAL A 81 -8.68 -2.97 12.82
N ASP A 82 -7.51 -2.94 13.46
CA ASP A 82 -7.12 -1.82 14.33
C ASP A 82 -7.06 -0.47 13.57
N ILE A 83 -6.52 -0.47 12.35
CA ILE A 83 -6.48 0.73 11.49
C ILE A 83 -7.89 1.23 11.14
N ILE A 84 -8.80 0.35 10.73
CA ILE A 84 -10.18 0.77 10.42
C ILE A 84 -10.97 1.17 11.66
N ASN A 85 -10.71 0.59 12.83
CA ASN A 85 -11.38 0.99 14.07
C ASN A 85 -10.92 2.36 14.58
N LYS A 86 -9.69 2.76 14.25
CA LYS A 86 -9.10 4.07 14.58
C LYS A 86 -9.34 5.13 13.49
N SER A 87 -10.00 4.78 12.39
CA SER A 87 -10.31 5.69 11.29
C SER A 87 -11.79 5.61 10.89
N ASP A 88 -12.25 6.52 10.04
CA ASP A 88 -13.60 6.45 9.47
C ASP A 88 -13.66 5.59 8.20
N LEU A 89 -12.61 4.81 7.94
CA LEU A 89 -12.46 4.02 6.71
C LEU A 89 -13.10 2.64 6.86
N ARG A 90 -13.47 2.07 5.71
CA ARG A 90 -13.95 0.70 5.60
C ARG A 90 -12.92 -0.13 4.85
N TRP A 91 -12.74 -1.37 5.29
CA TRP A 91 -11.88 -2.32 4.61
C TRP A 91 -12.71 -3.33 3.81
N PHE A 92 -12.33 -3.48 2.55
CA PHE A 92 -12.91 -4.43 1.63
C PHE A 92 -11.87 -5.40 1.08
N VAL A 93 -12.27 -6.64 0.89
CA VAL A 93 -11.44 -7.68 0.28
C VAL A 93 -12.14 -8.17 -0.97
N LEU A 94 -11.50 -7.94 -2.13
CA LEU A 94 -11.95 -8.47 -3.40
C LEU A 94 -11.28 -9.82 -3.65
N VAL A 95 -12.09 -10.85 -3.82
CA VAL A 95 -11.64 -12.19 -4.20
C VAL A 95 -12.10 -12.46 -5.62
N HIS A 96 -11.23 -12.97 -6.48
CA HIS A 96 -11.62 -13.42 -7.81
C HIS A 96 -11.03 -14.80 -8.15
N ASP A 97 -11.61 -15.47 -9.14
CA ASP A 97 -11.06 -16.72 -9.70
C ASP A 97 -10.36 -16.49 -11.04
N GLU A 98 -9.90 -17.57 -11.68
CA GLU A 98 -9.24 -17.53 -12.99
C GLU A 98 -10.18 -17.06 -14.12
N ASP A 99 -11.49 -17.28 -13.96
CA ASP A 99 -12.53 -16.78 -14.87
C ASP A 99 -12.81 -15.28 -14.65
N LEU A 100 -12.16 -14.65 -13.66
CA LEU A 100 -12.31 -13.25 -13.26
C LEU A 100 -13.71 -12.88 -12.75
N ILE A 101 -14.51 -13.88 -12.38
CA ILE A 101 -15.66 -13.64 -11.51
C ILE A 101 -15.09 -13.19 -10.18
N SER A 102 -15.74 -12.23 -9.53
CA SER A 102 -15.25 -11.72 -8.26
C SER A 102 -16.34 -11.48 -7.25
N VAL A 103 -15.99 -11.60 -5.98
CA VAL A 103 -16.85 -11.33 -4.83
C VAL A 103 -16.14 -10.36 -3.91
N LEU A 104 -16.87 -9.35 -3.48
CA LEU A 104 -16.37 -8.33 -2.57
C LEU A 104 -16.94 -8.58 -1.18
N PHE A 105 -16.06 -8.69 -0.20
CA PHE A 105 -16.41 -8.75 1.21
C PHE A 105 -16.09 -7.44 1.90
N ARG A 106 -16.92 -7.03 2.86
CA ARG A 106 -16.59 -5.97 3.81
C ARG A 106 -16.20 -6.62 5.13
N ILE A 107 -15.04 -6.25 5.65
CA ILE A 107 -14.51 -6.77 6.92
C ILE A 107 -14.67 -5.71 7.99
N GLU A 108 -15.28 -6.07 9.11
CA GLU A 108 -15.41 -5.21 10.30
C GLU A 108 -14.56 -5.73 11.46
N SER A 109 -14.41 -7.05 11.58
CA SER A 109 -13.52 -7.73 12.52
C SER A 109 -13.25 -9.16 12.03
N PRO A 110 -12.32 -9.92 12.64
CA PRO A 110 -12.08 -11.32 12.27
C PRO A 110 -13.35 -12.20 12.34
N SER A 111 -14.29 -11.87 13.23
CA SER A 111 -15.55 -12.61 13.40
C SER A 111 -16.76 -11.94 12.75
N LYS A 112 -16.60 -10.76 12.12
CA LYS A 112 -17.71 -9.99 11.54
C LYS A 112 -17.33 -9.47 10.16
N PHE A 113 -17.95 -10.07 9.15
CA PHE A 113 -17.83 -9.69 7.75
C PHE A 113 -19.14 -9.99 7.03
N HIS A 114 -19.32 -9.46 5.83
CA HIS A 114 -20.44 -9.83 4.95
C HIS A 114 -20.09 -9.67 3.49
N LYS A 115 -20.73 -10.47 2.64
CA LYS A 115 -20.69 -10.26 1.19
C LYS A 115 -21.40 -8.95 0.82
N VAL A 116 -20.71 -8.12 0.06
CA VAL A 116 -21.23 -6.85 -0.47
C VAL A 116 -21.85 -7.06 -1.84
N ASN A 117 -21.12 -7.69 -2.75
CA ASN A 117 -21.59 -7.92 -4.12
C ASN A 117 -20.79 -9.02 -4.82
N THR A 118 -21.34 -9.52 -5.94
CA THR A 118 -20.68 -10.42 -6.88
C THR A 118 -20.66 -9.76 -8.26
N PHE A 119 -19.50 -9.80 -8.91
CA PHE A 119 -19.26 -9.19 -10.21
C PHE A 119 -18.90 -10.27 -11.22
N ARG A 120 -19.49 -10.19 -12.42
CA ARG A 120 -19.30 -11.19 -13.47
C ARG A 120 -17.95 -11.03 -14.19
N ASP A 121 -17.36 -9.85 -14.09
CA ASP A 121 -16.10 -9.50 -14.76
C ASP A 121 -15.46 -8.26 -14.11
N PRO A 122 -14.17 -7.97 -14.39
CA PRO A 122 -13.48 -6.81 -13.82
C PRO A 122 -14.05 -5.45 -14.25
N GLU A 123 -14.75 -5.35 -15.39
CA GLU A 123 -15.33 -4.09 -15.84
C GLU A 123 -16.56 -3.71 -15.00
N SER A 124 -17.42 -4.67 -14.71
CA SER A 124 -18.58 -4.50 -13.82
C SER A 124 -18.14 -4.10 -12.41
N PHE A 125 -17.08 -4.72 -11.87
CA PHE A 125 -16.45 -4.27 -10.62
C PHE A 125 -15.91 -2.84 -10.73
N ALA A 126 -15.14 -2.53 -11.77
CA ALA A 126 -14.52 -1.22 -11.94
C ALA A 126 -15.54 -0.08 -12.01
N ASN A 127 -16.65 -0.30 -12.72
CA ASN A 127 -17.75 0.66 -12.81
C ASN A 127 -18.36 0.96 -11.43
N TRP A 128 -18.69 -0.10 -10.68
CA TRP A 128 -19.21 0.03 -9.32
C TRP A 128 -18.21 0.69 -8.36
N PHE A 129 -16.95 0.27 -8.42
CA PHE A 129 -15.86 0.77 -7.56
C PHE A 129 -15.63 2.27 -7.76
N TYR A 130 -15.54 2.74 -9.01
CA TYR A 130 -15.35 4.17 -9.27
C TYR A 130 -16.57 4.98 -8.88
N TYR A 131 -17.79 4.52 -9.16
CA TYR A 131 -18.99 5.23 -8.71
C TYR A 131 -19.01 5.37 -7.17
N SER A 132 -18.64 4.31 -6.47
CA SER A 132 -18.73 4.24 -5.00
C SER A 132 -17.57 4.95 -4.29
N PHE A 133 -16.33 4.74 -4.72
CA PHE A 133 -15.13 5.08 -3.91
C PHE A 133 -14.11 5.98 -4.58
N SER A 134 -14.03 6.05 -5.91
CA SER A 134 -12.96 6.77 -6.60
C SER A 134 -13.48 7.95 -7.43
N GLU A 135 -12.61 8.89 -7.78
CA GLU A 135 -12.91 9.87 -8.83
C GLU A 135 -12.64 9.30 -10.22
N ILE A 136 -13.56 9.53 -11.16
CA ILE A 136 -13.36 9.20 -12.56
C ILE A 136 -12.24 10.10 -13.11
N ARG A 137 -11.13 9.48 -13.52
CA ARG A 137 -9.98 10.19 -14.09
C ARG A 137 -10.11 10.21 -15.61
N GLU A 138 -10.33 11.38 -16.19
CA GLU A 138 -10.45 11.53 -17.66
C GLU A 138 -9.16 11.17 -18.41
N ARG A 139 -8.00 11.36 -17.76
CA ARG A 139 -6.69 11.10 -18.34
C ARG A 139 -5.94 10.05 -17.54
N ILE A 140 -5.94 8.83 -18.05
CA ILE A 140 -5.14 7.73 -17.50
C ILE A 140 -3.86 7.59 -18.31
N SER A 141 -2.76 7.39 -17.57
CA SER A 141 -1.44 7.15 -18.15
C SER A 141 -1.47 5.88 -19.01
N ARG A 142 -0.94 5.95 -20.23
CA ARG A 142 -0.73 4.76 -21.08
C ARG A 142 0.37 3.83 -20.56
N TYR A 143 1.21 4.31 -19.63
CA TYR A 143 2.23 3.49 -18.98
C TYR A 143 1.61 2.35 -18.18
N GLU A 144 2.04 1.13 -18.47
CA GLU A 144 1.66 -0.10 -17.81
C GLU A 144 2.92 -0.83 -17.35
N GLU A 145 2.92 -1.30 -16.10
CA GLU A 145 3.99 -2.15 -15.61
C GLU A 145 3.87 -3.54 -16.24
N LYS A 146 5.02 -4.15 -16.57
CA LYS A 146 5.06 -5.37 -17.38
C LYS A 146 4.29 -6.54 -16.74
N ASN A 147 4.17 -6.58 -15.41
CA ASN A 147 3.66 -7.73 -14.67
C ASN A 147 2.40 -7.42 -13.85
N LEU A 148 1.56 -6.47 -14.28
CA LEU A 148 0.30 -6.24 -13.57
C LEU A 148 -0.59 -7.50 -13.59
N PRO A 149 -1.31 -7.77 -12.48
CA PRO A 149 -2.36 -8.79 -12.43
C PRO A 149 -3.34 -8.67 -13.59
N ILE A 150 -3.85 -9.80 -14.07
CA ILE A 150 -4.78 -9.83 -15.20
C ILE A 150 -6.07 -9.06 -14.89
N PHE A 151 -6.53 -9.11 -13.64
CA PHE A 151 -7.69 -8.35 -13.17
C PHE A 151 -7.47 -6.83 -13.36
N ASP A 152 -6.30 -6.34 -12.95
CA ASP A 152 -5.92 -4.92 -13.07
C ASP A 152 -5.78 -4.47 -14.53
N LYS A 153 -5.23 -5.33 -15.38
CA LYS A 153 -5.16 -5.09 -16.83
C LYS A 153 -6.54 -4.94 -17.44
N ARG A 154 -7.52 -5.74 -17.00
CA ARG A 154 -8.91 -5.65 -17.48
C ARG A 154 -9.61 -4.39 -16.98
N MET A 155 -9.45 -4.04 -15.70
CA MET A 155 -9.92 -2.76 -15.15
C MET A 155 -9.32 -1.54 -15.88
N ARG A 156 -8.04 -1.60 -16.23
CA ARG A 156 -7.36 -0.54 -17.00
C ARG A 156 -7.97 -0.33 -18.38
N LYS A 157 -8.36 -1.41 -19.08
CA LYS A 157 -9.00 -1.32 -20.41
C LYS A 157 -10.32 -0.55 -20.38
N SER A 158 -11.06 -0.61 -19.27
CA SER A 158 -12.29 0.18 -19.06
C SER A 158 -12.04 1.61 -18.55
N LYS A 159 -10.79 2.07 -18.63
CA LYS A 159 -10.33 3.40 -18.15
C LYS A 159 -10.63 3.62 -16.66
N LYS A 160 -10.52 2.56 -15.86
CA LYS A 160 -10.81 2.58 -14.42
C LYS A 160 -9.81 1.69 -13.69
N PRO A 161 -8.51 2.04 -13.65
CA PRO A 161 -7.48 1.21 -13.04
C PRO A 161 -7.75 0.94 -11.56
N TRP A 162 -7.20 -0.16 -11.05
CA TRP A 162 -7.06 -0.39 -9.61
C TRP A 162 -6.41 0.85 -8.94
N PRO A 163 -6.87 1.27 -7.75
CA PRO A 163 -6.32 2.40 -7.02
C PRO A 163 -4.84 2.19 -6.67
N GLY A 164 -4.14 3.28 -6.35
CA GLY A 164 -2.77 3.19 -5.84
C GLY A 164 -2.73 2.55 -4.45
N ASN A 165 -1.59 1.96 -4.12
CA ASN A 165 -1.25 1.41 -2.81
C ASN A 165 -0.33 2.38 -2.03
N VAL A 166 0.04 1.98 -0.82
CA VAL A 166 1.18 2.49 -0.06
C VAL A 166 2.06 1.31 0.32
N ASP A 167 3.38 1.51 0.40
CA ASP A 167 4.30 0.40 0.66
C ASP A 167 4.10 -0.22 2.05
N GLY A 168 3.55 0.55 3.00
CA GLY A 168 2.99 0.01 4.23
C GLY A 168 2.56 1.05 5.27
N ILE A 169 1.93 0.54 6.32
CA ILE A 169 1.71 1.21 7.59
C ILE A 169 2.60 0.51 8.60
N LEU A 170 3.55 1.26 9.16
CA LEU A 170 4.48 0.77 10.16
C LEU A 170 3.80 0.82 11.54
N PHE A 171 3.71 -0.35 12.16
CA PHE A 171 3.37 -0.51 13.55
C PHE A 171 4.65 -0.57 14.37
N PHE A 172 4.63 0.13 15.49
CA PHE A 172 5.67 0.05 16.49
C PHE A 172 5.02 0.02 17.87
N ASP A 173 5.43 -0.93 18.72
CA ASP A 173 4.82 -1.22 20.01
C ASP A 173 3.29 -1.38 19.92
N ASN A 174 2.86 -2.22 18.98
CA ASN A 174 1.47 -2.55 18.70
C ASN A 174 0.56 -1.41 18.25
N SER A 175 1.10 -0.25 17.88
CA SER A 175 0.33 0.90 17.43
C SER A 175 0.77 1.37 16.04
N PRO A 176 -0.15 1.77 15.15
CA PRO A 176 0.24 2.37 13.88
C PRO A 176 0.92 3.71 14.15
N LYS A 177 2.13 3.90 13.63
CA LYS A 177 2.94 5.10 13.86
C LYS A 177 3.20 5.90 12.60
N TYR A 178 3.51 5.24 11.48
CA TYR A 178 3.89 5.92 10.25
C TYR A 178 3.25 5.25 9.03
N ILE A 179 2.98 6.05 7.99
CA ILE A 179 2.96 5.53 6.62
C ILE A 179 4.42 5.38 6.21
N ILE A 180 4.82 4.20 5.74
CA ILE A 180 6.20 3.96 5.28
C ILE A 180 6.24 3.80 3.76
N GLU A 181 7.23 4.46 3.16
CA GLU A 181 7.56 4.37 1.74
C GLU A 181 9.00 3.88 1.59
N PHE A 182 9.20 2.79 0.84
CA PHE A 182 10.52 2.24 0.55
C PHE A 182 10.96 2.66 -0.86
N GLN A 183 12.12 3.31 -0.94
CA GLN A 183 12.65 3.78 -2.23
C GLN A 183 14.03 3.21 -2.51
N THR A 184 14.10 2.37 -3.52
CA THR A 184 15.37 1.82 -4.00
C THR A 184 16.09 2.83 -4.88
N THR A 185 17.39 3.02 -4.66
CA THR A 185 18.23 3.90 -5.47
C THR A 185 19.49 3.20 -6.01
N LYS A 186 19.93 3.64 -7.18
CA LYS A 186 21.24 3.30 -7.75
C LYS A 186 22.34 4.28 -7.35
N ARG A 187 21.99 5.41 -6.69
CA ARG A 187 22.99 6.33 -6.16
C ARG A 187 23.77 5.64 -5.04
N TYR A 188 25.07 5.93 -5.00
CA TYR A 188 25.97 5.45 -3.99
C TYR A 188 26.94 6.58 -3.64
N PRO A 189 27.11 6.93 -2.35
CA PRO A 189 26.39 6.36 -1.20
C PRO A 189 24.94 6.84 -1.09
N VAL A 190 24.08 6.06 -0.41
CA VAL A 190 22.63 6.33 -0.27
C VAL A 190 22.33 7.66 0.40
N ILE A 191 23.25 8.16 1.23
CA ILE A 191 23.14 9.46 1.89
C ILE A 191 23.00 10.62 0.89
N GLU A 192 23.55 10.48 -0.32
CA GLU A 192 23.49 11.47 -1.41
C GLU A 192 22.17 11.42 -2.21
N HIS A 193 21.26 10.49 -1.87
CA HIS A 193 19.95 10.47 -2.47
C HIS A 193 19.07 11.58 -1.89
N ASP A 194 18.45 12.37 -2.79
CA ASP A 194 17.33 13.24 -2.45
C ASP A 194 16.12 12.95 -3.34
N ASN A 195 15.00 12.61 -2.71
CA ASN A 195 13.74 12.31 -3.38
C ASN A 195 13.19 13.55 -4.12
N ASN A 196 13.58 14.75 -3.69
CA ASN A 196 13.23 16.00 -4.37
C ASN A 196 13.72 16.05 -5.82
N ASP A 197 14.82 15.34 -6.13
CA ASP A 197 15.38 15.28 -7.49
C ASP A 197 14.39 14.68 -8.49
N TRP A 198 13.40 13.89 -8.03
CA TRP A 198 12.45 13.14 -8.85
C TRP A 198 11.04 13.74 -8.87
N MET A 199 10.79 14.81 -8.10
CA MET A 199 9.46 15.45 -7.99
C MET A 199 8.96 15.96 -9.34
N LYS A 200 9.82 16.66 -10.08
CA LYS A 200 9.46 17.30 -11.35
C LYS A 200 9.62 16.36 -12.53
N ALA A 201 8.57 16.27 -13.34
CA ALA A 201 8.62 15.65 -14.66
C ALA A 201 9.69 16.33 -15.53
N THR A 202 10.33 15.56 -16.40
CA THR A 202 11.20 16.07 -17.47
C THR A 202 10.82 15.41 -18.77
N THR A 203 11.46 15.78 -19.88
CA THR A 203 11.26 15.12 -21.18
C THR A 203 11.54 13.60 -21.14
N ARG A 204 12.31 13.12 -20.16
CA ARG A 204 12.68 11.71 -20.00
C ARG A 204 12.00 10.99 -18.83
N ARG A 205 11.23 11.69 -17.99
CA ARG A 205 10.63 11.09 -16.79
C ARG A 205 9.28 11.70 -16.41
N LYS A 206 8.38 10.88 -15.88
CA LYS A 206 7.01 11.26 -15.50
C LYS A 206 6.94 12.17 -14.26
N GLY A 207 7.93 12.10 -13.38
CA GLY A 207 7.94 12.79 -12.09
C GLY A 207 7.02 12.15 -11.03
N ASP A 208 7.35 12.37 -9.76
CA ASP A 208 6.72 11.67 -8.64
C ASP A 208 5.64 12.47 -7.90
N ALA A 209 5.34 13.71 -8.33
CA ALA A 209 4.34 14.56 -7.69
C ALA A 209 3.00 13.85 -7.42
N LYS A 210 2.50 13.05 -8.37
CA LYS A 210 1.25 12.29 -8.20
C LYS A 210 1.37 11.10 -7.25
N ARG A 211 2.55 10.45 -7.18
CA ARG A 211 2.84 9.38 -6.20
C ARG A 211 2.82 9.97 -4.80
N TRP A 212 3.55 11.06 -4.59
CA TRP A 212 3.57 11.77 -3.32
C TRP A 212 2.21 12.35 -2.92
N GLN A 213 1.38 12.80 -3.86
CA GLN A 213 0.01 13.21 -3.56
C GLN A 213 -0.82 12.04 -3.01
N SER A 214 -0.65 10.84 -3.55
CA SER A 214 -1.34 9.63 -3.07
C SER A 214 -0.95 9.31 -1.64
N ILE A 215 0.36 9.30 -1.34
CA ILE A 215 0.91 9.03 -0.01
C ILE A 215 0.45 10.10 0.99
N LYS A 216 0.48 11.38 0.58
CA LYS A 216 -0.04 12.50 1.38
C LYS A 216 -1.52 12.31 1.72
N ASN A 217 -2.37 11.95 0.75
CA ASN A 217 -3.80 11.72 0.98
C ASN A 217 -4.05 10.60 2.00
N VAL A 218 -3.27 9.52 1.93
CA VAL A 218 -3.35 8.40 2.89
C VAL A 218 -2.92 8.86 4.28
N SER A 219 -1.77 9.53 4.38
CA SER A 219 -1.25 10.11 5.62
C SER A 219 -2.24 11.05 6.29
N GLU A 220 -2.85 11.99 5.56
CA GLU A 220 -3.83 12.93 6.09
C GLU A 220 -5.13 12.24 6.51
N THR A 221 -5.55 11.20 5.78
CA THR A 221 -6.77 10.46 6.10
C THR A 221 -6.59 9.61 7.36
N LEU A 222 -5.45 8.94 7.49
CA LEU A 222 -5.12 8.10 8.64
C LEU A 222 -4.52 8.89 9.81
N LYS A 223 -4.20 10.18 9.61
CA LYS A 223 -3.51 11.05 10.58
C LYS A 223 -2.17 10.46 11.05
N LEU A 224 -1.44 9.84 10.11
CA LEU A 224 -0.13 9.23 10.38
C LEU A 224 0.96 10.00 9.63
N PRO A 225 2.09 10.35 10.28
CA PRO A 225 3.24 10.93 9.59
C PRO A 225 3.83 9.98 8.53
N ILE A 226 4.57 10.53 7.58
CA ILE A 226 5.20 9.75 6.50
C ILE A 226 6.69 9.56 6.81
N LEU A 227 7.10 8.30 6.82
CA LEU A 227 8.49 7.86 6.91
C LEU A 227 8.95 7.32 5.56
N VAL A 228 10.12 7.76 5.10
CA VAL A 228 10.73 7.31 3.84
C VAL A 228 12.02 6.56 4.14
N ALA A 229 12.11 5.33 3.68
CA ALA A 229 13.29 4.48 3.79
C ALA A 229 13.96 4.33 2.42
N VAL A 230 15.06 5.04 2.22
CA VAL A 230 15.84 4.98 0.97
C VAL A 230 16.98 3.97 1.14
N TRP A 231 17.13 3.06 0.19
CA TRP A 231 18.15 2.01 0.25
C TRP A 231 18.75 1.71 -1.12
N SER A 232 19.96 1.14 -1.13
CA SER A 232 20.60 0.66 -2.35
C SER A 232 20.88 -0.85 -2.26
N PRO A 233 20.72 -1.61 -3.36
CA PRO A 233 21.21 -2.98 -3.42
C PRO A 233 22.74 -3.07 -3.22
N ASN A 234 23.47 -1.98 -3.46
CA ASN A 234 24.93 -1.95 -3.50
C ASN A 234 25.62 -1.63 -2.16
N GLU A 235 24.88 -1.28 -1.11
CA GLU A 235 25.44 -0.95 0.20
C GLU A 235 24.47 -1.30 1.33
N ASP A 236 24.94 -1.76 2.49
CA ASP A 236 24.03 -2.20 3.57
C ASP A 236 23.29 -1.06 4.27
N ASN A 237 23.85 0.13 4.26
CA ASN A 237 23.28 1.30 4.89
C ASN A 237 21.97 1.73 4.21
N PHE A 238 21.08 2.34 4.99
CA PHE A 238 19.87 2.96 4.46
C PHE A 238 19.61 4.30 5.14
N LYS A 239 18.83 5.14 4.48
CA LYS A 239 18.50 6.48 4.95
C LYS A 239 17.03 6.52 5.34
N LEU A 240 16.74 6.92 6.58
CA LEU A 240 15.40 7.17 7.08
C LEU A 240 15.12 8.66 7.11
N ARG A 241 13.97 9.07 6.59
CA ARG A 241 13.58 10.49 6.53
C ARG A 241 12.13 10.65 6.91
N LYS A 242 11.85 11.53 7.86
CA LYS A 242 10.48 11.90 8.26
C LYS A 242 10.06 13.14 7.48
N ILE A 243 8.89 13.09 6.85
CA ILE A 243 8.36 14.25 6.12
C ILE A 243 7.65 15.17 7.10
N ASN A 244 8.07 16.44 7.14
CA ASN A 244 7.36 17.50 7.85
C ASN A 244 6.13 17.96 7.05
N SER A 245 6.36 18.34 5.78
CA SER A 245 5.32 18.87 4.92
C SER A 245 5.69 18.79 3.44
N PHE A 246 4.74 19.15 2.58
CA PHE A 246 4.97 19.33 1.15
C PHE A 246 4.74 20.79 0.77
N ARG A 247 5.67 21.36 0.00
CA ARG A 247 5.38 22.59 -0.74
C ARG A 247 4.49 22.24 -1.92
N MET A 248 3.31 22.83 -1.97
CA MET A 248 2.31 22.57 -3.00
C MET A 248 2.43 23.57 -4.15
N ASN A 249 2.17 23.11 -5.38
CA ASN A 249 1.99 23.94 -6.57
C ASN A 249 0.83 23.37 -7.39
N ASN A 250 -0.18 24.20 -7.69
CA ASN A 250 -1.39 23.80 -8.42
C ASN A 250 -2.04 22.51 -7.88
N GLY A 251 -2.12 22.39 -6.56
CA GLY A 251 -2.74 21.24 -5.88
C GLY A 251 -1.92 19.94 -5.94
N LEU A 252 -0.66 19.97 -6.36
CA LEU A 252 0.25 18.83 -6.34
C LEU A 252 1.51 19.13 -5.53
N PRO A 253 2.15 18.12 -4.90
CA PRO A 253 3.43 18.27 -4.25
C PRO A 253 4.50 18.66 -5.26
N GLU A 254 5.22 19.75 -4.99
CA GLU A 254 6.35 20.23 -5.79
C GLU A 254 7.68 19.95 -5.11
N LYS A 255 7.72 20.01 -3.78
CA LYS A 255 8.92 19.76 -2.97
C LYS A 255 8.53 19.12 -1.63
N ILE A 256 9.31 18.17 -1.18
CA ILE A 256 9.24 17.57 0.15
C ILE A 256 10.08 18.42 1.12
N ILE A 257 9.50 18.78 2.25
CA ILE A 257 10.17 19.42 3.38
C ILE A 257 10.39 18.35 4.44
N TRP A 258 11.65 18.03 4.69
CA TRP A 258 12.05 17.01 5.66
C TRP A 258 12.04 17.59 7.08
N GLU A 259 11.56 16.80 8.04
CA GLU A 259 11.66 17.08 9.48
C GLU A 259 13.00 16.57 10.01
N GLU A 260 13.26 15.29 9.72
CA GLU A 260 14.44 14.58 10.16
C GLU A 260 15.03 13.77 9.00
N ASP A 261 16.35 13.61 9.04
CA ASP A 261 17.12 12.84 8.08
C ASP A 261 18.21 12.08 8.84
N TYR A 262 18.15 10.76 8.77
CA TYR A 262 19.00 9.86 9.55
C TYR A 262 19.63 8.79 8.65
N LEU A 263 20.96 8.73 8.63
CA LEU A 263 21.68 7.61 8.04
C LEU A 263 21.77 6.48 9.05
N TYR A 264 21.20 5.33 8.69
CA TYR A 264 21.36 4.10 9.43
C TYR A 264 22.51 3.29 8.84
N ASP A 265 23.65 3.28 9.54
CA ASP A 265 24.91 2.69 9.11
C ASP A 265 25.27 1.38 9.83
N ASP A 266 24.39 0.90 10.72
CA ASP A 266 24.67 -0.22 11.62
C ASP A 266 23.82 -1.47 11.33
N VAL A 267 23.51 -1.71 10.04
CA VAL A 267 22.65 -2.82 9.61
C VAL A 267 23.31 -4.17 9.88
N LYS A 268 24.62 -4.27 9.67
CA LYS A 268 25.39 -5.51 9.85
C LYS A 268 25.35 -6.02 11.28
N ASN A 269 25.36 -5.12 12.27
CA ASN A 269 25.35 -5.50 13.68
C ASN A 269 23.93 -5.67 14.25
N LYS A 270 22.89 -5.50 13.43
CA LYS A 270 21.48 -5.61 13.83
C LYS A 270 21.11 -4.80 15.08
N ASN A 271 21.68 -3.60 15.18
CA ASN A 271 21.51 -2.73 16.35
C ASN A 271 20.19 -1.95 16.30
N PHE A 272 19.09 -2.58 16.67
CA PHE A 272 17.76 -1.96 16.61
C PHE A 272 17.58 -0.75 17.54
N ASP A 273 18.45 -0.53 18.55
CA ASP A 273 18.29 0.56 19.51
C ASP A 273 18.26 1.93 18.84
N ARG A 274 19.11 2.15 17.82
CA ARG A 274 19.13 3.40 17.06
C ARG A 274 17.86 3.59 16.22
N LEU A 275 17.36 2.51 15.64
CA LEU A 275 16.11 2.53 14.87
C LEU A 275 14.93 2.82 15.80
N ILE A 276 14.86 2.13 16.93
CA ILE A 276 13.83 2.31 17.96
C ILE A 276 13.86 3.72 18.53
N PHE A 277 15.05 4.27 18.80
CA PHE A 277 15.20 5.65 19.26
C PHE A 277 14.65 6.65 18.25
N PHE A 278 14.94 6.44 16.96
CA PHE A 278 14.40 7.26 15.88
C PHE A 278 12.86 7.16 15.78
N LEU A 279 12.30 5.94 15.85
CA LEU A 279 10.85 5.72 15.78
C LEU A 279 10.07 6.24 16.99
N ASN A 280 10.75 6.58 18.09
CA ASN A 280 10.13 7.18 19.27
C ASN A 280 10.05 8.72 19.22
N ARG A 281 10.59 9.35 18.17
CA ARG A 281 10.60 10.81 17.96
C ARG A 281 9.48 11.29 17.01
#